data_AF-A0A947AA89-F1
#
_entry.id   AF-A0A947AA89-F1
#
_cell.length_a   1.000
_cell.length_b   1.000
_cell.length_c   1.000
_cell.angle_alpha   90.00
_cell.angle_beta   90.00
_cell.angle_gamma   90.00
#
_symmetry.space_group_name_H-M   'P 1'
#
loop_
_entity.id
_entity.type
_entity.pdbx_description
1 polymer ?
#
loop_
_entity_poly.entity_id
_entity_poly.type
_entity_poly.pdbx_seq_one_letter_code
_entity_poly.pdbx_strand_id
1 'polypeptide(L)'
;MAICSDAGSYTNEGVFVLQSTHPRAYGSFARLLGHYVREEKVIPLEEAIYKLTTLPATNLKIKERGALKTGYFADVVIFDPNTIKDNATFKEPHQYATGVAHVFVNGTQVIKEGEHTGALPGRVVRGPGWTNEEPLIVPGAELQVVADGFSFTEGPAVDSRGNVYFTDQPNDQILKWSEDTGEVAVFMKPAGRANGLYFDHQDRLLAAADEKFELWRIGPDKEVEVLLSQYQGKDLNGPNDIWVDPKGGIYFTDPYYQRPWWTRSEKEIEQERVYYLSPGSTEPEIVVDDFVQPNGLIGSPDGKILYITDIGDSKTYSFQIEQDGQLSNKTLLAEMGSDGMTLDHKGNIYLTGDGVTVFNPSGKKILHIPVPQDWTANVTFGGKEQKTLFITAMNSLYTLEMNVHGVR
;
A
#
# COMPACT_ATOMS: atom_id res chain seq x y z
N MET A 1 -2.74 -0.06 41.36
CA MET A 1 -2.01 -1.03 40.50
C MET A 1 -3.00 -2.13 40.11
N ALA A 2 -3.05 -2.50 38.82
CA ALA A 2 -3.86 -3.63 38.36
C ALA A 2 -3.25 -4.95 38.85
N ILE A 3 -4.08 -5.99 38.96
CA ILE A 3 -3.62 -7.34 39.32
C ILE A 3 -3.76 -8.23 38.09
N CYS A 4 -2.67 -8.85 37.67
CA CYS A 4 -2.62 -9.74 36.52
C CYS A 4 -1.74 -10.96 36.82
N SER A 5 -1.77 -11.92 35.89
CA SER A 5 -0.81 -13.02 35.81
C SER A 5 -0.14 -12.94 34.44
N ASP A 6 1.19 -13.06 34.42
CA ASP A 6 2.05 -13.19 33.25
C ASP A 6 2.30 -14.67 32.88
N ALA A 7 1.68 -15.62 33.59
CA ALA A 7 1.74 -17.03 33.23
C ALA A 7 0.78 -17.38 32.08
N GLY A 8 1.14 -18.39 31.30
CA GLY A 8 0.23 -18.99 30.31
C GLY A 8 -1.00 -19.62 30.95
N SER A 9 -2.05 -19.80 30.14
CA SER A 9 -3.25 -20.56 30.51
C SER A 9 -3.10 -22.00 30.01
N TYR A 10 -3.03 -22.95 30.94
CA TYR A 10 -2.82 -24.37 30.65
C TYR A 10 -4.04 -25.17 31.11
N THR A 11 -4.35 -26.24 30.38
CA THR A 11 -5.26 -27.28 30.91
C THR A 11 -4.51 -28.22 31.84
N ASN A 12 -5.21 -28.80 32.82
CA ASN A 12 -4.67 -29.79 33.76
C ASN A 12 -4.66 -31.22 33.20
N GLU A 13 -4.75 -31.36 31.88
CA GLU A 13 -4.77 -32.65 31.18
C GLU A 13 -3.88 -32.64 29.92
N GLY A 14 -3.72 -33.81 29.31
CA GLY A 14 -3.01 -33.95 28.04
C GLY A 14 -1.52 -33.59 28.11
N VAL A 15 -0.98 -33.01 27.04
CA VAL A 15 0.47 -32.76 26.92
C VAL A 15 0.99 -31.73 27.93
N PHE A 16 0.12 -30.90 28.50
CA PHE A 16 0.51 -29.83 29.41
C PHE A 16 0.94 -30.34 30.79
N VAL A 17 0.52 -31.53 31.21
CA VAL A 17 0.97 -32.12 32.50
C VAL A 17 2.34 -32.79 32.43
N LEU A 18 2.93 -32.90 31.22
CA LEU A 18 4.26 -33.49 31.03
C LEU A 18 5.39 -32.52 31.43
N GLN A 19 5.07 -31.24 31.67
CA GLN A 19 6.01 -30.22 32.11
C GLN A 19 5.43 -29.47 33.30
N SER A 20 6.27 -29.22 34.30
CA SER A 20 5.85 -28.41 35.45
C SER A 20 5.66 -26.95 35.07
N THR A 21 4.79 -26.24 35.79
CA THR A 21 4.54 -24.80 35.64
C THR A 21 4.50 -24.11 37.01
N HIS A 22 4.61 -22.78 37.02
CA HIS A 22 4.46 -22.03 38.25
C HIS A 22 2.97 -22.03 38.69
N PRO A 23 2.64 -22.24 39.98
CA PRO A 23 1.25 -22.34 40.47
C PRO A 23 0.34 -21.16 40.11
N ARG A 24 0.96 -19.99 39.89
CA ARG A 24 0.29 -18.76 39.45
C ARG A 24 -0.49 -18.92 38.14
N ALA A 25 -0.16 -19.91 37.30
CA ALA A 25 -0.89 -20.22 36.08
C ALA A 25 -2.35 -20.65 36.34
N TYR A 26 -2.62 -21.23 37.50
CA TYR A 26 -3.96 -21.70 37.89
C TYR A 26 -4.56 -20.86 39.03
N GLY A 27 -3.71 -20.41 39.97
CA GLY A 27 -4.16 -19.96 41.28
C GLY A 27 -4.30 -18.46 41.48
N SER A 28 -3.68 -17.61 40.65
CA SER A 28 -3.42 -16.20 40.99
C SER A 28 -4.66 -15.42 41.44
N PHE A 29 -5.75 -15.53 40.67
CA PHE A 29 -6.98 -14.80 40.94
C PHE A 29 -7.76 -15.37 42.12
N ALA A 30 -7.83 -16.70 42.23
CA ALA A 30 -8.47 -17.38 43.35
C ALA A 30 -7.70 -17.13 44.67
N ARG A 31 -6.37 -17.02 44.62
CA ARG A 31 -5.53 -16.68 45.78
C ARG A 31 -5.80 -15.25 46.24
N LEU A 32 -5.93 -14.29 45.31
CA LEU A 32 -6.35 -12.94 45.66
C LEU A 32 -7.68 -12.93 46.42
N LEU A 33 -8.69 -13.59 45.86
CA LEU A 33 -10.05 -13.57 46.42
C LEU A 33 -10.20 -14.40 47.70
N GLY A 34 -9.57 -15.57 47.76
CA GLY A 34 -9.65 -16.46 48.93
C GLY A 34 -8.73 -16.03 50.06
N HIS A 35 -7.45 -15.86 49.78
CA HIS A 35 -6.46 -15.58 50.81
C HIS A 35 -6.42 -14.09 51.18
N TYR A 36 -6.19 -13.20 50.21
CA TYR A 36 -5.96 -11.79 50.53
C TYR A 36 -7.25 -11.01 50.82
N VAL A 37 -8.38 -11.33 50.16
CA VAL A 37 -9.67 -10.67 50.42
C VAL A 37 -10.40 -11.30 51.61
N ARG A 38 -10.68 -12.61 51.58
CA ARG A 38 -11.52 -13.26 52.60
C ARG A 38 -10.77 -13.51 53.91
N GLU A 39 -9.59 -14.14 53.85
CA GLU A 39 -8.86 -14.59 55.05
C GLU A 39 -8.10 -13.44 55.73
N GLU A 40 -7.20 -12.78 54.99
CA GLU A 40 -6.32 -11.73 55.52
C GLU A 40 -6.97 -10.34 55.54
N LYS A 41 -8.05 -10.13 54.77
CA LYS A 41 -8.80 -8.86 54.67
C LYS A 41 -7.94 -7.64 54.36
N VAL A 42 -6.88 -7.81 53.57
CA VAL A 42 -5.95 -6.73 53.20
C VAL A 42 -6.53 -5.79 52.13
N ILE A 43 -7.57 -6.23 51.42
CA ILE A 43 -8.24 -5.47 50.37
C ILE A 43 -9.74 -5.84 50.34
N PRO A 44 -10.66 -4.86 50.25
CA PRO A 44 -12.09 -5.15 50.07
C PRO A 44 -12.36 -5.93 48.78
N LEU A 45 -13.43 -6.72 48.77
CA LEU A 45 -13.80 -7.54 47.63
C LEU A 45 -14.05 -6.69 46.38
N GLU A 46 -14.75 -5.58 46.52
CA GLU A 46 -15.09 -4.65 45.43
C GLU A 46 -13.83 -4.06 44.79
N GLU A 47 -12.86 -3.66 45.61
CA GLU A 47 -11.58 -3.12 45.13
C GLU A 47 -10.75 -4.21 44.44
N ALA A 48 -10.76 -5.45 44.96
CA ALA A 48 -10.12 -6.57 44.29
C ALA A 48 -10.75 -6.85 42.91
N ILE A 49 -12.08 -6.87 42.81
CA ILE A 49 -12.79 -7.05 41.53
C ILE A 49 -12.47 -5.91 40.56
N TYR A 50 -12.46 -4.64 41.01
CA TYR A 50 -12.08 -3.51 40.18
C TYR A 50 -10.64 -3.65 39.62
N LYS A 51 -9.69 -4.08 40.45
CA LYS A 51 -8.29 -4.31 40.05
C LYS A 51 -8.07 -5.49 39.11
N LEU A 52 -9.01 -6.44 39.09
CA LEU A 52 -9.00 -7.59 38.18
C LEU A 52 -9.71 -7.32 36.85
N THR A 53 -10.61 -6.34 36.79
CA THR A 53 -11.54 -6.16 35.66
C THR A 53 -11.45 -4.78 35.03
N THR A 54 -12.09 -3.76 35.62
CA THR A 54 -12.24 -2.43 35.03
C THR A 54 -10.90 -1.71 34.90
N LEU A 55 -10.04 -1.79 35.92
CA LEU A 55 -8.74 -1.11 35.92
C LEU A 55 -7.83 -1.59 34.76
N PRO A 56 -7.57 -2.90 34.56
CA PRO A 56 -6.77 -3.35 33.43
C PRO A 56 -7.43 -3.05 32.08
N ALA A 57 -8.75 -3.21 31.94
CA ALA A 57 -9.45 -2.86 30.70
C ALA A 57 -9.29 -1.37 30.34
N THR A 58 -9.35 -0.49 31.34
CA THR A 58 -9.14 0.96 31.17
C THR A 58 -7.70 1.27 30.78
N ASN A 59 -6.72 0.70 31.49
CA ASN A 59 -5.30 0.93 31.23
C ASN A 59 -4.91 0.49 29.81
N LEU A 60 -5.48 -0.63 29.35
CA LEU A 60 -5.25 -1.18 28.01
C LEU A 60 -6.17 -0.56 26.93
N LYS A 61 -7.06 0.36 27.31
CA LYS A 61 -8.04 1.01 26.43
C LYS A 61 -8.92 -0.01 25.68
N ILE A 62 -9.24 -1.12 26.34
CA ILE A 62 -10.15 -2.14 25.82
C ILE A 62 -11.58 -1.63 26.01
N LYS A 63 -12.23 -1.27 24.91
CA LYS A 63 -13.59 -0.71 24.93
C LYS A 63 -14.62 -1.80 25.31
N GLU A 64 -15.69 -1.36 25.96
CA GLU A 64 -16.90 -2.18 26.21
C GLU A 64 -16.64 -3.47 27.01
N ARG A 65 -15.60 -3.49 27.84
CA ARG A 65 -15.24 -4.63 28.71
C ARG A 65 -14.81 -4.18 30.10
N GLY A 66 -14.66 -5.15 31.00
CA GLY A 66 -14.18 -4.95 32.36
C GLY A 66 -15.22 -4.43 33.36
N ALA A 67 -16.49 -4.28 32.95
CA ALA A 67 -17.58 -3.87 33.83
C ALA A 67 -18.90 -4.53 33.40
N LEU A 68 -19.78 -4.83 34.36
CA LEU A 68 -21.14 -5.28 34.07
C LEU A 68 -22.03 -4.07 33.76
N LYS A 69 -22.20 -3.78 32.47
CA LYS A 69 -22.99 -2.64 31.98
C LYS A 69 -23.71 -3.02 30.68
N THR A 70 -24.93 -2.52 30.49
CA THR A 70 -25.65 -2.69 29.22
C THR A 70 -24.82 -2.16 28.05
N GLY A 71 -24.73 -2.96 26.98
CA GLY A 71 -23.90 -2.66 25.80
C GLY A 71 -22.46 -3.18 25.89
N TYR A 72 -22.01 -3.69 27.04
CA TYR A 72 -20.69 -4.29 27.18
C TYR A 72 -20.73 -5.78 26.81
N PHE A 73 -19.58 -6.34 26.43
CA PHE A 73 -19.47 -7.78 26.21
C PHE A 73 -19.71 -8.53 27.53
N ALA A 74 -20.55 -9.57 27.47
CA ALA A 74 -20.92 -10.38 28.62
C ALA A 74 -19.81 -11.40 28.98
N ASP A 75 -18.68 -10.88 29.44
CA ASP A 75 -17.64 -11.67 30.11
C ASP A 75 -17.92 -11.67 31.61
N VAL A 76 -18.47 -12.76 32.13
CA VAL A 76 -19.00 -12.83 33.50
C VAL A 76 -18.43 -14.04 34.20
N VAL A 77 -17.84 -13.83 35.37
CA VAL A 77 -17.41 -14.90 36.28
C VAL A 77 -18.32 -14.86 37.51
N ILE A 78 -19.00 -15.97 37.77
CA ILE A 78 -19.82 -16.18 38.96
C ILE A 78 -19.06 -17.13 39.87
N PHE A 79 -18.70 -16.66 41.06
CA PHE A 79 -17.98 -17.41 42.07
C PHE A 79 -18.60 -17.21 43.44
N ASP A 80 -18.37 -18.15 44.35
CA ASP A 80 -18.78 -18.04 45.75
C ASP A 80 -17.62 -17.46 46.59
N PRO A 81 -17.77 -16.26 47.16
CA PRO A 81 -16.72 -15.62 47.95
C PRO A 81 -16.35 -16.42 49.20
N ASN A 82 -17.24 -17.27 49.73
CA ASN A 82 -16.97 -18.07 50.92
C ASN A 82 -16.09 -19.30 50.62
N THR A 83 -16.11 -19.79 49.38
CA THR A 83 -15.45 -21.05 49.02
C THR A 83 -14.35 -20.91 47.98
N ILE A 84 -14.21 -19.75 47.33
CA ILE A 84 -13.14 -19.48 46.36
C ILE A 84 -11.75 -19.79 46.95
N LYS A 85 -10.99 -20.66 46.28
CA LYS A 85 -9.70 -21.14 46.81
C LYS A 85 -8.76 -21.53 45.67
N ASP A 86 -7.50 -21.13 45.82
CA ASP A 86 -6.39 -21.63 45.03
C ASP A 86 -5.90 -22.99 45.57
N ASN A 87 -5.85 -24.01 44.70
CA ASN A 87 -5.38 -25.35 45.03
C ASN A 87 -3.95 -25.64 44.52
N ALA A 88 -3.41 -24.79 43.63
CA ALA A 88 -2.13 -25.04 42.98
C ALA A 88 -0.96 -24.79 43.93
N THR A 89 -0.04 -25.74 43.99
CA THR A 89 1.19 -25.66 44.80
C THR A 89 2.43 -25.88 43.95
N PHE A 90 3.61 -25.50 44.43
CA PHE A 90 4.85 -25.76 43.71
C PHE A 90 5.11 -27.25 43.44
N LYS A 91 4.60 -28.12 44.32
CA LYS A 91 4.70 -29.57 44.17
C LYS A 91 3.67 -30.11 43.17
N GLU A 92 2.45 -29.56 43.20
CA GLU A 92 1.31 -29.98 42.38
C GLU A 92 0.67 -28.74 41.72
N PRO A 93 1.26 -28.21 40.63
CA PRO A 93 0.84 -26.93 40.08
C PRO A 93 -0.39 -26.99 39.15
N HIS A 94 -0.71 -28.15 38.58
CA HIS A 94 -1.83 -28.34 37.64
C HIS A 94 -3.16 -28.58 38.35
N GLN A 95 -3.60 -27.63 39.18
CA GLN A 95 -4.82 -27.76 39.98
C GLN A 95 -5.72 -26.56 39.74
N TYR A 96 -6.93 -26.79 39.22
CA TYR A 96 -7.93 -25.72 39.09
C TYR A 96 -8.36 -25.19 40.46
N ALA A 97 -8.74 -23.91 40.48
CA ALA A 97 -9.32 -23.29 41.66
C ALA A 97 -10.71 -23.85 41.96
N THR A 98 -11.09 -23.87 43.23
CA THR A 98 -12.46 -24.19 43.69
C THR A 98 -13.27 -22.89 43.82
N GLY A 99 -14.58 -22.97 43.65
CA GLY A 99 -15.52 -21.87 43.98
C GLY A 99 -15.94 -21.00 42.79
N VAL A 100 -15.44 -21.25 41.57
CA VAL A 100 -15.95 -20.65 40.34
C VAL A 100 -17.06 -21.54 39.78
N ALA A 101 -18.31 -21.07 39.80
CA ALA A 101 -19.48 -21.86 39.43
C ALA A 101 -19.85 -21.70 37.95
N HIS A 102 -19.84 -20.47 37.44
CA HIS A 102 -20.17 -20.21 36.05
C HIS A 102 -19.23 -19.18 35.44
N VAL A 103 -18.88 -19.38 34.18
CA VAL A 103 -18.15 -18.39 33.39
C VAL A 103 -18.84 -18.23 32.05
N PHE A 104 -19.03 -16.99 31.64
CA PHE A 104 -19.54 -16.59 30.34
C PHE A 104 -18.46 -15.79 29.63
N VAL A 105 -18.25 -16.05 28.35
CA VAL A 105 -17.34 -15.31 27.49
C VAL A 105 -18.13 -14.85 26.28
N ASN A 106 -18.20 -13.53 26.08
CA ASN A 106 -19.06 -12.92 25.04
C ASN A 106 -20.53 -13.41 25.09
N GLY A 107 -21.06 -13.69 26.28
CA GLY A 107 -22.44 -14.16 26.49
C GLY A 107 -22.66 -15.67 26.34
N THR A 108 -21.67 -16.42 25.87
CA THR A 108 -21.74 -17.88 25.80
C THR A 108 -21.16 -18.49 27.06
N GLN A 109 -21.91 -19.39 27.71
CA GLN A 109 -21.47 -20.07 28.93
C GLN A 109 -20.34 -21.06 28.59
N VAL A 110 -19.16 -20.84 29.16
CA VAL A 110 -17.98 -21.70 28.99
C VAL A 110 -17.73 -22.60 30.19
N ILE A 111 -18.12 -22.18 31.40
CA ILE A 111 -18.15 -23.02 32.61
C ILE A 111 -19.58 -23.05 33.17
N LYS A 112 -20.07 -24.25 33.50
CA LYS A 112 -21.37 -24.48 34.12
C LYS A 112 -21.20 -25.44 35.30
N GLU A 113 -21.58 -24.98 36.50
CA GLU A 113 -21.50 -25.77 37.74
C GLU A 113 -20.07 -26.28 38.02
N GLY A 114 -19.07 -25.47 37.69
CA GLY A 114 -17.65 -25.80 37.86
C GLY A 114 -17.02 -26.57 36.70
N GLU A 115 -17.80 -27.07 35.75
CA GLU A 115 -17.31 -27.87 34.63
C GLU A 115 -17.24 -27.07 33.32
N HIS A 116 -16.19 -27.30 32.52
CA HIS A 116 -16.06 -26.67 31.21
C HIS A 116 -17.04 -27.30 30.20
N THR A 117 -17.74 -26.46 29.45
CA THR A 117 -18.82 -26.89 28.53
C THR A 117 -18.32 -27.36 27.16
N GLY A 118 -17.04 -27.10 26.84
CA GLY A 118 -16.45 -27.30 25.51
C GLY A 118 -16.63 -26.10 24.56
N ALA A 119 -17.41 -25.08 24.94
CA ALA A 119 -17.57 -23.88 24.13
C ALA A 119 -16.30 -23.01 24.15
N LEU A 120 -15.87 -22.54 22.98
CA LEU A 120 -14.67 -21.70 22.79
C LEU A 120 -15.01 -20.35 22.11
N PRO A 121 -15.90 -19.51 22.67
CA PRO A 121 -16.44 -18.29 22.04
C PRO A 121 -15.48 -17.08 22.11
N GLY A 122 -14.21 -17.31 22.46
CA GLY A 122 -13.20 -16.27 22.60
C GLY A 122 -12.98 -15.51 21.29
N ARG A 123 -12.60 -14.24 21.39
CA ARG A 123 -12.26 -13.38 20.24
C ARG A 123 -10.98 -12.62 20.54
N VAL A 124 -10.21 -12.33 19.50
CA VAL A 124 -9.04 -11.45 19.61
C VAL A 124 -9.51 -10.05 20.02
N VAL A 125 -8.94 -9.53 21.10
CA VAL A 125 -9.17 -8.16 21.55
C VAL A 125 -8.10 -7.26 20.96
N ARG A 126 -8.52 -6.25 20.19
CA ARG A 126 -7.64 -5.33 19.49
C ARG A 126 -7.56 -4.02 20.28
N GLY A 127 -6.32 -3.61 20.61
CA GLY A 127 -6.05 -2.35 21.30
C GLY A 127 -6.03 -1.16 20.34
N PRO A 128 -5.86 0.07 20.86
CA PRO A 128 -5.84 1.30 20.05
C PRO A 128 -4.67 1.40 19.06
N GLY A 129 -3.64 0.57 19.21
CA GLY A 129 -2.53 0.47 18.26
C GLY A 129 -2.79 -0.49 17.09
N TRP A 130 -3.91 -1.20 17.09
CA TRP A 130 -4.27 -2.06 15.98
C TRP A 130 -4.96 -1.25 14.88
N THR A 131 -4.41 -1.29 13.67
CA THR A 131 -5.04 -0.79 12.44
C THR A 131 -5.50 -1.98 11.61
N ASN A 132 -6.61 -1.85 10.88
CA ASN A 132 -7.12 -2.88 9.97
C ASN A 132 -6.42 -2.80 8.59
N GLU A 133 -5.24 -2.19 8.53
CA GLU A 133 -4.52 -1.95 7.28
C GLU A 133 -3.58 -3.12 7.04
N GLU A 134 -3.90 -3.95 6.04
CA GLU A 134 -2.94 -4.91 5.51
C GLU A 134 -1.72 -4.16 4.95
N PRO A 135 -0.48 -4.64 5.20
CA PRO A 135 0.72 -4.01 4.68
C PRO A 135 0.65 -3.98 3.15
N LEU A 136 1.11 -2.88 2.53
CA LEU A 136 1.10 -2.76 1.07
C LEU A 136 2.03 -3.77 0.39
N ILE A 137 3.17 -4.07 1.02
CA ILE A 137 4.15 -5.05 0.56
C ILE A 137 3.79 -6.43 1.15
N VAL A 138 3.92 -7.49 0.35
CA VAL A 138 3.78 -8.87 0.85
C VAL A 138 4.81 -9.12 1.96
N PRO A 139 4.41 -9.62 3.15
CA PRO A 139 5.37 -9.87 4.23
C PRO A 139 6.52 -10.78 3.80
N GLY A 140 7.76 -10.27 3.90
CA GLY A 140 8.96 -11.00 3.50
C GLY A 140 9.34 -10.86 2.02
N ALA A 141 8.57 -10.13 1.21
CA ALA A 141 9.00 -9.81 -0.15
C ALA A 141 10.20 -8.86 -0.13
N GLU A 142 11.16 -9.15 -1.00
CA GLU A 142 12.39 -8.38 -1.17
C GLU A 142 12.46 -7.84 -2.60
N LEU A 143 13.05 -6.66 -2.76
CA LEU A 143 13.28 -6.05 -4.06
C LEU A 143 14.23 -6.93 -4.90
N GLN A 144 13.79 -7.34 -6.09
CA GLN A 144 14.57 -8.19 -7.00
C GLN A 144 15.07 -7.39 -8.20
N VAL A 145 16.31 -7.60 -8.62
CA VAL A 145 16.79 -7.13 -9.93
C VAL A 145 16.31 -8.12 -10.98
N VAL A 146 15.53 -7.65 -11.95
CA VAL A 146 15.03 -8.47 -13.07
C VAL A 146 15.98 -8.43 -14.26
N ALA A 147 16.49 -7.25 -14.57
CA ALA A 147 17.47 -7.03 -15.62
C ALA A 147 18.30 -5.79 -15.32
N ASP A 148 19.54 -5.76 -15.81
CA ASP A 148 20.48 -4.66 -15.67
C ASP A 148 21.33 -4.47 -16.93
N GLY A 149 22.29 -3.54 -16.88
CA GLY A 149 23.22 -3.27 -17.98
C GLY A 149 22.70 -2.29 -19.03
N PHE A 150 21.60 -1.60 -18.75
CA PHE A 150 21.05 -0.53 -19.59
C PHE A 150 21.80 0.78 -19.39
N SER A 151 21.52 1.80 -20.22
CA SER A 151 22.10 3.13 -20.03
C SER A 151 21.23 4.03 -19.16
N PHE A 152 19.92 4.06 -19.42
CA PHE A 152 18.94 4.72 -18.55
C PHE A 152 17.54 4.17 -18.83
N THR A 153 16.95 3.53 -17.83
CA THR A 153 15.64 2.87 -17.91
C THR A 153 14.51 3.81 -17.53
N GLU A 154 13.43 3.78 -18.30
CA GLU A 154 12.30 4.71 -18.18
C GLU A 154 10.97 4.07 -18.57
N GLY A 155 9.88 4.80 -18.31
CA GLY A 155 8.55 4.60 -18.89
C GLY A 155 8.03 3.16 -18.88
N PRO A 156 7.98 2.45 -17.74
CA PRO A 156 7.42 1.12 -17.71
C PRO A 156 5.90 1.15 -17.90
N ALA A 157 5.38 0.35 -18.83
CA ALA A 157 3.95 0.22 -19.14
C ALA A 157 3.53 -1.25 -19.24
N VAL A 158 2.33 -1.57 -18.76
CA VAL A 158 1.80 -2.94 -18.70
C VAL A 158 0.73 -3.20 -19.78
N ASP A 159 0.83 -4.32 -20.50
CA ASP A 159 -0.21 -4.79 -21.43
C ASP A 159 -1.34 -5.56 -20.72
N SER A 160 -2.43 -5.88 -21.42
CA SER A 160 -3.58 -6.60 -20.81
C SER A 160 -3.25 -8.01 -20.33
N ARG A 161 -2.11 -8.56 -20.74
CA ARG A 161 -1.65 -9.90 -20.39
C ARG A 161 -0.64 -9.86 -19.23
N GLY A 162 -0.34 -8.68 -18.68
CA GLY A 162 0.59 -8.50 -17.58
C GLY A 162 2.06 -8.36 -17.98
N ASN A 163 2.39 -8.31 -19.27
CA ASN A 163 3.77 -8.06 -19.69
C ASN A 163 4.12 -6.60 -19.46
N VAL A 164 5.37 -6.33 -19.10
CA VAL A 164 5.84 -4.96 -18.84
C VAL A 164 6.85 -4.56 -19.90
N TYR A 165 6.60 -3.41 -20.51
CA TYR A 165 7.45 -2.78 -21.51
C TYR A 165 8.12 -1.59 -20.87
N PHE A 166 9.39 -1.32 -21.16
CA PHE A 166 10.12 -0.19 -20.62
C PHE A 166 11.20 0.25 -21.59
N THR A 167 11.71 1.47 -21.46
CA THR A 167 12.68 2.03 -22.40
C THR A 167 14.09 1.92 -21.84
N ASP A 168 15.07 1.83 -22.74
CA ASP A 168 16.47 2.17 -22.47
C ASP A 168 16.83 3.30 -23.43
N GLN A 169 16.43 4.51 -23.02
CA GLN A 169 16.33 5.68 -23.89
C GLN A 169 17.65 6.01 -24.61
N PRO A 170 18.83 6.02 -23.94
CA PRO A 170 20.09 6.33 -24.62
C PRO A 170 20.49 5.30 -25.69
N ASN A 171 20.01 4.06 -25.59
CA ASN A 171 20.27 2.98 -26.55
C ASN A 171 19.18 2.82 -27.62
N ASP A 172 18.19 3.73 -27.64
CA ASP A 172 17.11 3.78 -28.63
C ASP A 172 16.35 2.44 -28.76
N GLN A 173 15.90 1.90 -27.62
CA GLN A 173 15.21 0.63 -27.59
C GLN A 173 14.08 0.59 -26.54
N ILE A 174 13.02 -0.14 -26.88
CA ILE A 174 11.98 -0.59 -25.95
C ILE A 174 12.23 -2.07 -25.66
N LEU A 175 12.25 -2.42 -24.38
CA LEU A 175 12.38 -3.77 -23.86
C LEU A 175 11.02 -4.29 -23.40
N LYS A 176 10.89 -5.61 -23.32
CA LYS A 176 9.72 -6.30 -22.79
C LYS A 176 10.16 -7.35 -21.79
N TRP A 177 9.66 -7.25 -20.57
CA TRP A 177 9.55 -8.34 -19.62
C TRP A 177 8.29 -9.16 -19.93
N SER A 178 8.47 -10.48 -20.06
CA SER A 178 7.41 -11.42 -20.42
C SER A 178 6.83 -12.09 -19.17
N GLU A 179 5.52 -11.95 -18.95
CA GLU A 179 4.81 -12.62 -17.84
C GLU A 179 4.90 -14.15 -17.95
N ASP A 180 4.91 -14.67 -19.18
CA ASP A 180 4.90 -16.12 -19.41
C ASP A 180 6.25 -16.78 -19.10
N THR A 181 7.36 -16.05 -19.22
CA THR A 181 8.72 -16.59 -19.12
C THR A 181 9.56 -15.97 -18.01
N GLY A 182 9.18 -14.80 -17.51
CA GLY A 182 9.98 -13.99 -16.59
C GLY A 182 11.21 -13.34 -17.23
N GLU A 183 11.39 -13.44 -18.55
CA GLU A 183 12.57 -12.96 -19.26
C GLU A 183 12.38 -11.55 -19.84
N VAL A 184 13.49 -10.81 -19.94
CA VAL A 184 13.56 -9.50 -20.61
C VAL A 184 14.20 -9.65 -21.98
N ALA A 185 13.55 -9.12 -23.02
CA ALA A 185 14.08 -9.09 -24.38
C ALA A 185 13.81 -7.75 -25.07
N VAL A 186 14.60 -7.41 -26.09
CA VAL A 186 14.34 -6.24 -26.93
C VAL A 186 13.02 -6.43 -27.68
N PHE A 187 12.07 -5.53 -27.44
CA PHE A 187 10.81 -5.48 -28.19
C PHE A 187 10.98 -4.71 -29.49
N MET A 188 11.57 -3.52 -29.46
CA MET A 188 11.68 -2.64 -30.62
C MET A 188 12.99 -1.84 -30.61
N LYS A 189 13.65 -1.75 -31.77
CA LYS A 189 14.86 -0.97 -32.04
C LYS A 189 14.99 -0.73 -33.55
N PRO A 190 15.14 0.52 -34.04
CA PRO A 190 15.07 1.78 -33.30
C PRO A 190 13.68 2.03 -32.69
N ALA A 191 13.59 2.86 -31.66
CA ALA A 191 12.36 3.13 -30.91
C ALA A 191 12.10 4.64 -30.69
N GLY A 192 12.70 5.50 -31.50
CA GLY A 192 12.53 6.97 -31.41
C GLY A 192 13.07 7.55 -30.10
N ARG A 193 13.97 6.81 -29.42
CA ARG A 193 14.46 7.10 -28.07
C ARG A 193 13.32 7.38 -27.09
N ALA A 194 12.26 6.58 -27.20
CA ALA A 194 11.06 6.70 -26.37
C ALA A 194 11.41 6.91 -24.89
N ASN A 195 10.66 7.79 -24.23
CA ASN A 195 10.72 8.05 -22.80
C ASN A 195 9.59 7.29 -22.09
N GLY A 196 8.51 7.98 -21.68
CA GLY A 196 7.30 7.40 -21.16
C GLY A 196 6.56 6.53 -22.18
N LEU A 197 5.94 5.47 -21.67
CA LEU A 197 5.11 4.54 -22.43
C LEU A 197 3.74 4.38 -21.75
N TYR A 198 2.72 4.06 -22.52
CA TYR A 198 1.41 3.69 -21.98
C TYR A 198 0.67 2.76 -22.93
N PHE A 199 -0.20 1.86 -22.45
CA PHE A 199 -1.05 1.06 -23.33
C PHE A 199 -2.45 1.65 -23.43
N ASP A 200 -2.93 1.88 -24.65
CA ASP A 200 -4.31 2.31 -24.87
C ASP A 200 -5.31 1.16 -24.60
N HIS A 201 -6.61 1.47 -24.71
CA HIS A 201 -7.70 0.51 -24.50
C HIS A 201 -7.78 -0.62 -25.54
N GLN A 202 -6.94 -0.57 -26.59
CA GLN A 202 -6.83 -1.59 -27.62
C GLN A 202 -5.50 -2.35 -27.56
N ASP A 203 -4.76 -2.25 -26.44
CA ASP A 203 -3.43 -2.84 -26.25
C ASP A 203 -2.40 -2.39 -27.31
N ARG A 204 -2.54 -1.17 -27.83
CA ARG A 204 -1.50 -0.54 -28.65
C ARG A 204 -0.61 0.30 -27.73
N LEU A 205 0.70 0.19 -27.95
CA LEU A 205 1.68 0.88 -27.13
C LEU A 205 1.83 2.33 -27.60
N LEU A 206 1.58 3.28 -26.72
CA LEU A 206 1.90 4.69 -26.91
C LEU A 206 3.32 4.95 -26.42
N ALA A 207 4.02 5.84 -27.09
CA ALA A 207 5.38 6.21 -26.74
C ALA A 207 5.60 7.72 -26.91
N ALA A 208 6.24 8.32 -25.90
CA ALA A 208 6.75 9.68 -25.96
C ALA A 208 8.10 9.65 -26.70
N ALA A 209 8.07 9.82 -28.02
CA ALA A 209 9.22 9.66 -28.91
C ALA A 209 10.11 10.91 -28.89
N ASP A 210 10.99 10.96 -27.89
CA ASP A 210 11.90 12.06 -27.58
C ASP A 210 12.81 12.46 -28.76
N GLU A 211 13.30 11.53 -29.58
CA GLU A 211 14.20 11.87 -30.70
C GLU A 211 13.52 12.74 -31.77
N LYS A 212 12.20 12.60 -31.91
CA LYS A 212 11.39 13.30 -32.92
C LYS A 212 10.47 14.37 -32.34
N PHE A 213 10.43 14.52 -31.02
CA PHE A 213 9.47 15.40 -30.33
C PHE A 213 8.00 15.01 -30.64
N GLU A 214 7.74 13.70 -30.76
CA GLU A 214 6.46 13.16 -31.24
C GLU A 214 5.77 12.30 -30.19
N LEU A 215 4.46 12.14 -30.32
CA LEU A 215 3.70 11.06 -29.69
C LEU A 215 3.45 9.97 -30.74
N TRP A 216 3.88 8.75 -30.43
CA TRP A 216 3.71 7.60 -31.30
C TRP A 216 2.64 6.66 -30.77
N ARG A 217 1.99 5.95 -31.69
CA ARG A 217 1.25 4.71 -31.45
C ARG A 217 1.93 3.59 -32.19
N ILE A 218 2.29 2.54 -31.48
CA ILE A 218 3.02 1.38 -31.96
C ILE A 218 2.07 0.19 -31.96
N GLY A 219 1.82 -0.36 -33.15
CA GLY A 219 1.01 -1.54 -33.36
C GLY A 219 1.65 -2.82 -32.83
N PRO A 220 0.90 -3.93 -32.69
CA PRO A 220 1.45 -5.22 -32.25
C PRO A 220 2.48 -5.80 -33.23
N ASP A 221 2.41 -5.41 -34.50
CA ASP A 221 3.37 -5.69 -35.57
C ASP A 221 4.55 -4.70 -35.62
N LYS A 222 4.60 -3.75 -34.68
CA LYS A 222 5.59 -2.68 -34.54
C LYS A 222 5.53 -1.60 -35.62
N GLU A 223 4.40 -1.48 -36.33
CA GLU A 223 4.17 -0.31 -37.17
C GLU A 223 3.96 0.94 -36.31
N VAL A 224 4.56 2.05 -36.73
CA VAL A 224 4.51 3.34 -36.03
C VAL A 224 3.55 4.28 -36.74
N GLU A 225 2.60 4.80 -35.97
CA GLU A 225 1.74 5.91 -36.36
C GLU A 225 2.09 7.13 -35.50
N VAL A 226 2.35 8.27 -36.15
CA VAL A 226 2.56 9.54 -35.44
C VAL A 226 1.20 10.14 -35.10
N LEU A 227 0.89 10.23 -33.81
CA LEU A 227 -0.36 10.80 -33.30
C LEU A 227 -0.30 12.33 -33.23
N LEU A 228 0.88 12.86 -32.88
CA LEU A 228 1.10 14.29 -32.73
C LEU A 228 2.60 14.58 -32.90
N SER A 229 2.93 15.61 -33.67
CA SER A 229 4.30 16.08 -33.86
C SER A 229 4.48 17.57 -33.55
N GLN A 230 3.41 18.37 -33.63
CA GLN A 230 3.49 19.82 -33.51
C GLN A 230 2.29 20.41 -32.77
N TYR A 231 2.53 21.53 -32.09
CA TYR A 231 1.50 22.40 -31.54
C TYR A 231 1.66 23.81 -32.13
N GLN A 232 0.60 24.32 -32.77
CA GLN A 232 0.61 25.63 -33.44
C GLN A 232 1.78 25.82 -34.42
N GLY A 233 2.14 24.74 -35.14
CA GLY A 233 3.22 24.73 -36.15
C GLY A 233 4.64 24.72 -35.58
N LYS A 234 4.79 24.46 -34.28
CA LYS A 234 6.07 24.30 -33.59
C LYS A 234 6.23 22.88 -33.10
N ASP A 235 7.46 22.38 -33.09
CA ASP A 235 7.76 21.08 -32.51
C ASP A 235 7.52 21.11 -31.00
N LEU A 236 7.07 19.99 -30.45
CA LEU A 236 6.93 19.82 -28.99
C LEU A 236 8.29 19.98 -28.28
N ASN A 237 8.30 20.29 -26.99
CA ASN A 237 9.55 20.39 -26.25
C ASN A 237 10.26 19.04 -26.12
N GLY A 238 9.51 17.98 -25.92
CA GLY A 238 10.05 16.65 -25.67
C GLY A 238 9.05 15.94 -24.77
N PRO A 239 8.00 15.35 -25.36
CA PRO A 239 6.99 14.64 -24.59
C PRO A 239 7.65 13.65 -23.65
N ASN A 240 7.17 13.58 -22.41
CA ASN A 240 7.84 12.85 -21.35
C ASN A 240 7.00 11.67 -20.84
N ASP A 241 5.80 11.91 -20.30
CA ASP A 241 4.92 10.84 -19.83
C ASP A 241 3.50 10.93 -20.42
N ILE A 242 2.78 9.80 -20.41
CA ILE A 242 1.50 9.63 -21.12
C ILE A 242 0.50 8.85 -20.26
N TRP A 243 -0.76 9.30 -20.24
CA TRP A 243 -1.90 8.52 -19.75
C TRP A 243 -3.09 8.63 -20.69
N VAL A 244 -3.83 7.54 -20.84
CA VAL A 244 -5.05 7.49 -21.66
C VAL A 244 -6.26 7.42 -20.76
N ASP A 245 -7.17 8.40 -20.88
CA ASP A 245 -8.39 8.45 -20.09
C ASP A 245 -9.40 7.37 -20.52
N PRO A 246 -10.46 7.10 -19.74
CA PRO A 246 -11.48 6.11 -20.11
C PRO A 246 -12.26 6.40 -21.40
N LYS A 247 -12.19 7.64 -21.93
CA LYS A 247 -12.81 8.04 -23.20
C LYS A 247 -11.86 7.84 -24.39
N GLY A 248 -10.59 7.50 -24.14
CA GLY A 248 -9.54 7.32 -25.13
C GLY A 248 -8.77 8.61 -25.46
N GLY A 249 -8.97 9.68 -24.70
CA GLY A 249 -8.19 10.91 -24.82
C GLY A 249 -6.84 10.76 -24.14
N ILE A 250 -5.83 11.49 -24.63
CA ILE A 250 -4.44 11.32 -24.21
C ILE A 250 -4.00 12.55 -23.43
N TYR A 251 -3.68 12.38 -22.15
CA TYR A 251 -2.94 13.37 -21.38
C TYR A 251 -1.45 13.10 -21.53
N PHE A 252 -0.67 14.16 -21.74
CA PHE A 252 0.79 14.05 -21.79
C PHE A 252 1.47 15.30 -21.25
N THR A 253 2.68 15.11 -20.72
CA THR A 253 3.56 16.20 -20.29
C THR A 253 4.58 16.52 -21.36
N ASP A 254 4.87 17.82 -21.55
CA ASP A 254 5.84 18.31 -22.52
C ASP A 254 6.89 19.23 -21.86
N PRO A 255 7.72 18.68 -20.95
CA PRO A 255 8.84 19.39 -20.38
C PRO A 255 9.98 19.57 -21.38
N TYR A 256 11.01 20.32 -20.99
CA TYR A 256 12.23 20.44 -21.76
C TYR A 256 13.43 19.88 -21.03
N TYR A 257 13.97 18.78 -21.56
CA TYR A 257 15.23 18.21 -21.13
C TYR A 257 16.20 18.13 -22.29
N GLN A 258 17.19 19.02 -22.35
CA GLN A 258 18.19 18.97 -23.41
C GLN A 258 18.89 17.59 -23.46
N ARG A 259 18.72 16.88 -24.58
CA ARG A 259 19.38 15.59 -24.79
C ARG A 259 20.67 15.73 -25.62
N PRO A 260 21.66 14.85 -25.41
CA PRO A 260 22.91 14.86 -26.17
C PRO A 260 22.74 14.39 -27.63
N TRP A 261 21.64 13.73 -27.98
CA TRP A 261 21.32 13.28 -29.35
C TRP A 261 20.46 14.26 -30.14
N TRP A 262 19.98 15.34 -29.52
CA TRP A 262 19.23 16.37 -30.23
C TRP A 262 20.16 17.30 -31.01
N THR A 263 19.74 17.67 -32.21
CA THR A 263 20.36 18.79 -32.96
C THR A 263 19.83 20.14 -32.49
N ARG A 264 18.62 20.18 -31.92
CA ARG A 264 17.99 21.37 -31.35
C ARG A 264 18.63 21.71 -30.00
N SER A 265 18.94 22.99 -29.79
CA SER A 265 19.55 23.52 -28.56
C SER A 265 18.67 24.50 -27.79
N GLU A 266 17.50 24.85 -28.33
CA GLU A 266 16.58 25.84 -27.76
C GLU A 266 15.13 25.34 -27.88
N LYS A 267 14.25 25.84 -27.01
CA LYS A 267 12.80 25.58 -27.06
C LYS A 267 12.18 26.28 -28.26
N GLU A 268 11.25 25.62 -28.95
CA GLU A 268 10.33 26.33 -29.85
C GLU A 268 9.09 26.82 -29.09
N ILE A 269 8.63 26.02 -28.12
CA ILE A 269 7.54 26.34 -27.20
C ILE A 269 8.16 26.72 -25.86
N GLU A 270 8.13 28.00 -25.51
CA GLU A 270 8.79 28.51 -24.29
C GLU A 270 8.25 27.85 -23.01
N GLN A 271 6.95 27.55 -22.98
CA GLN A 271 6.28 26.99 -21.80
C GLN A 271 6.37 25.46 -21.76
N GLU A 272 6.64 24.92 -20.59
CA GLU A 272 6.55 23.49 -20.29
C GLU A 272 5.16 23.22 -19.69
N ARG A 273 4.36 22.39 -20.37
CA ARG A 273 2.91 22.30 -20.12
C ARG A 273 2.43 20.85 -20.05
N VAL A 274 1.19 20.71 -19.59
CA VAL A 274 0.41 19.47 -19.75
C VAL A 274 -0.70 19.71 -20.75
N TYR A 275 -0.86 18.75 -21.65
CA TYR A 275 -1.78 18.81 -22.76
C TYR A 275 -2.78 17.65 -22.70
N TYR A 276 -3.96 17.85 -23.30
CA TYR A 276 -4.95 16.83 -23.56
C TYR A 276 -5.25 16.74 -25.06
N LEU A 277 -5.03 15.57 -25.65
CA LEU A 277 -5.39 15.28 -27.04
C LEU A 277 -6.69 14.46 -27.04
N SER A 278 -7.80 15.13 -27.37
CA SER A 278 -9.10 14.49 -27.51
C SER A 278 -9.08 13.37 -28.56
N PRO A 279 -9.87 12.28 -28.39
CA PRO A 279 -9.93 11.18 -29.35
C PRO A 279 -10.19 11.66 -30.79
N GLY A 280 -9.28 11.34 -31.70
CA GLY A 280 -9.38 11.71 -33.12
C GLY A 280 -9.05 13.16 -33.45
N SER A 281 -8.69 13.99 -32.47
CA SER A 281 -8.12 15.31 -32.71
C SER A 281 -6.67 15.20 -33.19
N THR A 282 -6.24 16.20 -33.97
CA THR A 282 -4.83 16.43 -34.33
C THR A 282 -4.23 17.63 -33.60
N GLU A 283 -5.04 18.36 -32.84
CA GLU A 283 -4.63 19.52 -32.06
C GLU A 283 -4.89 19.26 -30.57
N PRO A 284 -3.86 19.35 -29.72
CA PRO A 284 -4.03 19.20 -28.28
C PRO A 284 -4.50 20.50 -27.63
N GLU A 285 -5.23 20.37 -26.54
CA GLU A 285 -5.63 21.47 -25.67
C GLU A 285 -4.66 21.59 -24.49
N ILE A 286 -4.36 22.82 -24.07
CA ILE A 286 -3.60 23.06 -22.84
C ILE A 286 -4.53 22.80 -21.65
N VAL A 287 -4.09 21.98 -20.69
CA VAL A 287 -4.84 21.69 -19.45
C VAL A 287 -4.11 22.14 -18.18
N VAL A 288 -2.79 22.33 -18.25
CA VAL A 288 -1.98 22.95 -17.18
C VAL A 288 -0.86 23.77 -17.82
N ASP A 289 -0.71 25.03 -17.40
CA ASP A 289 0.31 25.96 -17.90
C ASP A 289 1.07 26.75 -16.81
N ASP A 290 0.85 26.40 -15.54
CA ASP A 290 1.42 27.09 -14.39
C ASP A 290 2.47 26.26 -13.63
N PHE A 291 2.96 25.17 -14.23
CA PHE A 291 4.02 24.32 -13.67
C PHE A 291 5.40 24.86 -14.07
N VAL A 292 6.40 24.53 -13.24
CA VAL A 292 7.82 24.81 -13.53
C VAL A 292 8.36 23.78 -14.51
N GLN A 293 8.17 22.50 -14.22
CA GLN A 293 8.57 21.40 -15.09
C GLN A 293 7.65 20.18 -14.85
N PRO A 294 6.59 19.99 -15.65
CA PRO A 294 5.69 18.83 -15.54
C PRO A 294 6.41 17.55 -15.97
N ASN A 295 6.20 16.44 -15.27
CA ASN A 295 6.86 15.16 -15.57
C ASN A 295 5.85 14.00 -15.55
N GLY A 296 5.88 13.07 -14.60
CA GLY A 296 4.94 11.95 -14.55
C GLY A 296 3.47 12.35 -14.37
N LEU A 297 2.57 11.53 -14.91
CA LEU A 297 1.14 11.71 -14.74
C LEU A 297 0.39 10.37 -14.74
N ILE A 298 -0.65 10.25 -13.93
CA ILE A 298 -1.52 9.07 -13.92
C ILE A 298 -2.94 9.46 -13.51
N GLY A 299 -3.95 8.89 -14.17
CA GLY A 299 -5.36 9.13 -13.81
C GLY A 299 -5.99 7.98 -13.05
N SER A 300 -7.03 8.30 -12.29
CA SER A 300 -7.90 7.30 -11.65
C SER A 300 -8.66 6.48 -12.70
N PRO A 301 -8.92 5.18 -12.46
CA PRO A 301 -9.58 4.31 -13.44
C PRO A 301 -11.03 4.72 -13.79
N ASP A 302 -11.69 5.47 -12.91
CA ASP A 302 -13.03 6.01 -13.18
C ASP A 302 -13.01 7.34 -13.97
N GLY A 303 -11.82 7.81 -14.35
CA GLY A 303 -11.61 9.01 -15.15
C GLY A 303 -12.00 10.31 -14.47
N LYS A 304 -12.05 10.36 -13.12
CA LYS A 304 -12.45 11.57 -12.38
C LYS A 304 -11.29 12.40 -11.85
N ILE A 305 -10.15 11.79 -11.59
CA ILE A 305 -9.00 12.45 -11.00
C ILE A 305 -7.78 12.22 -11.87
N LEU A 306 -7.03 13.29 -12.15
CA LEU A 306 -5.70 13.23 -12.74
C LEU A 306 -4.66 13.66 -11.71
N TYR A 307 -3.57 12.90 -11.59
CA TYR A 307 -2.42 13.24 -10.77
C TYR A 307 -1.27 13.64 -11.68
N ILE A 308 -0.60 14.75 -11.35
CA ILE A 308 0.51 15.28 -12.14
C ILE A 308 1.58 15.80 -11.18
N THR A 309 2.83 15.43 -11.44
CA THR A 309 3.98 15.96 -10.72
C THR A 309 4.59 17.15 -11.45
N ASP A 310 4.96 18.17 -10.68
CA ASP A 310 5.88 19.23 -11.06
C ASP A 310 7.22 18.96 -10.38
N ILE A 311 8.13 18.33 -11.11
CA ILE A 311 9.45 17.99 -10.57
C ILE A 311 10.28 19.24 -10.30
N GLY A 312 10.08 20.31 -11.09
CA GLY A 312 10.78 21.58 -10.96
C GLY A 312 10.39 22.34 -9.69
N ASP A 313 9.11 22.29 -9.29
CA ASP A 313 8.61 22.88 -8.05
C ASP A 313 8.62 21.90 -6.86
N SER A 314 9.09 20.66 -7.06
CA SER A 314 9.10 19.60 -6.04
C SER A 314 7.71 19.36 -5.42
N LYS A 315 6.66 19.34 -6.24
CA LYS A 315 5.28 19.14 -5.80
C LYS A 315 4.50 18.20 -6.70
N THR A 316 3.55 17.49 -6.12
CA THR A 316 2.59 16.67 -6.85
C THR A 316 1.18 17.14 -6.54
N TYR A 317 0.38 17.29 -7.59
CA TYR A 317 -0.99 17.80 -7.52
C TYR A 317 -2.00 16.76 -8.00
N SER A 318 -3.23 16.87 -7.51
CA SER A 318 -4.41 16.22 -8.08
C SER A 318 -5.36 17.24 -8.68
N PHE A 319 -6.09 16.82 -9.70
CA PHE A 319 -7.07 17.61 -10.44
C PHE A 319 -8.33 16.79 -10.66
N GLN A 320 -9.48 17.46 -10.68
CA GLN A 320 -10.71 16.86 -11.19
C GLN A 320 -10.71 16.95 -12.72
N ILE A 321 -11.06 15.84 -13.38
CA ILE A 321 -11.23 15.77 -14.83
C ILE A 321 -12.68 16.15 -15.19
N GLU A 322 -12.84 17.17 -16.03
CA GLU A 322 -14.13 17.63 -16.51
C GLU A 322 -14.62 16.85 -17.75
N GLN A 323 -15.86 17.12 -18.19
CA GLN A 323 -16.48 16.36 -19.28
C GLN A 323 -15.75 16.50 -20.62
N ASP A 324 -15.14 17.64 -20.87
CA ASP A 324 -14.36 17.98 -22.07
C ASP A 324 -12.88 17.59 -21.95
N GLY A 325 -12.44 17.06 -20.81
CA GLY A 325 -11.04 16.71 -20.54
C GLY A 325 -10.24 17.87 -19.92
N GLN A 326 -10.83 19.04 -19.72
CA GLN A 326 -10.20 20.12 -18.96
C GLN A 326 -10.07 19.74 -17.48
N LEU A 327 -9.17 20.43 -16.78
CA LEU A 327 -8.84 20.13 -15.39
C LEU A 327 -9.32 21.25 -14.46
N SER A 328 -9.89 20.86 -13.32
CA SER A 328 -10.34 21.78 -12.27
C SER A 328 -9.86 21.33 -10.89
N ASN A 329 -10.14 22.12 -9.85
CA ASN A 329 -9.89 21.76 -8.45
C ASN A 329 -8.45 21.32 -8.14
N LYS A 330 -7.46 22.02 -8.72
CA LYS A 330 -6.02 21.82 -8.44
C LYS A 330 -5.77 21.78 -6.92
N THR A 331 -5.35 20.63 -6.43
CA THR A 331 -5.12 20.38 -5.00
C THR A 331 -3.70 19.86 -4.82
N LEU A 332 -2.94 20.48 -3.90
CA LEU A 332 -1.63 19.97 -3.53
C LEU A 332 -1.79 18.62 -2.80
N LEU A 333 -1.26 17.55 -3.39
CA LEU A 333 -1.28 16.22 -2.80
C LEU A 333 -0.04 15.98 -1.93
N ALA A 334 1.13 16.35 -2.42
CA ALA A 334 2.40 16.13 -1.74
C ALA A 334 3.40 17.26 -2.02
N GLU A 335 4.12 17.66 -0.98
CA GLU A 335 5.33 18.48 -1.04
C GLU A 335 6.52 17.60 -1.48
N MET A 336 6.34 16.93 -2.62
CA MET A 336 7.33 16.06 -3.26
C MET A 336 7.07 16.05 -4.77
N GLY A 337 8.11 16.36 -5.54
CA GLY A 337 8.16 16.11 -6.97
C GLY A 337 8.54 14.67 -7.23
N SER A 338 8.28 14.23 -8.45
CA SER A 338 8.48 12.88 -8.94
C SER A 338 8.93 12.95 -10.38
N ASP A 339 9.66 11.93 -10.82
CA ASP A 339 9.87 11.68 -12.24
C ASP A 339 8.58 10.97 -12.74
N GLY A 340 8.57 9.65 -12.91
CA GLY A 340 7.34 8.88 -13.13
C GLY A 340 6.46 8.64 -11.90
N MET A 341 5.26 8.09 -12.11
CA MET A 341 4.35 7.69 -11.02
C MET A 341 3.39 6.57 -11.39
N THR A 342 2.80 5.91 -10.38
CA THR A 342 1.68 4.97 -10.60
C THR A 342 0.65 5.02 -9.47
N LEU A 343 -0.44 4.27 -9.62
CA LEU A 343 -1.61 4.25 -8.74
C LEU A 343 -2.03 2.80 -8.43
N ASP A 344 -2.42 2.53 -7.18
CA ASP A 344 -3.05 1.25 -6.80
C ASP A 344 -4.59 1.35 -6.67
N HIS A 345 -5.25 0.20 -6.57
CA HIS A 345 -6.71 0.12 -6.42
C HIS A 345 -7.28 0.72 -5.11
N LYS A 346 -6.42 1.06 -4.14
CA LYS A 346 -6.81 1.78 -2.91
C LYS A 346 -6.71 3.30 -3.08
N GLY A 347 -6.24 3.77 -4.23
CA GLY A 347 -6.01 5.18 -4.51
C GLY A 347 -4.66 5.70 -4.00
N ASN A 348 -3.72 4.81 -3.63
CA ASN A 348 -2.39 5.25 -3.21
C ASN A 348 -1.54 5.58 -4.44
N ILE A 349 -0.82 6.70 -4.35
CA ILE A 349 0.07 7.21 -5.40
C ILE A 349 1.51 6.86 -5.05
N TYR A 350 2.24 6.36 -6.05
CA TYR A 350 3.63 5.94 -5.95
C TYR A 350 4.48 6.94 -6.73
N LEU A 351 5.34 7.69 -6.03
CA LEU A 351 6.23 8.70 -6.59
C LEU A 351 7.67 8.21 -6.57
N THR A 352 8.44 8.51 -7.61
CA THR A 352 9.84 8.12 -7.82
C THR A 352 10.82 9.27 -7.54
N GLY A 353 12.11 9.06 -7.85
CA GLY A 353 13.24 9.93 -7.45
C GLY A 353 14.23 9.17 -6.57
N ASP A 354 14.24 9.45 -5.26
CA ASP A 354 14.95 8.64 -4.27
C ASP A 354 14.08 7.43 -3.88
N GLY A 355 14.31 6.29 -4.53
CA GLY A 355 13.46 5.10 -4.40
C GLY A 355 12.01 5.33 -4.83
N VAL A 356 11.06 4.67 -4.16
CA VAL A 356 9.61 4.87 -4.38
C VAL A 356 8.93 5.27 -3.08
N THR A 357 8.33 6.45 -3.03
CA THR A 357 7.54 6.95 -1.89
C THR A 357 6.06 6.85 -2.17
N VAL A 358 5.29 6.27 -1.25
CA VAL A 358 3.85 6.04 -1.42
C VAL A 358 3.05 7.00 -0.54
N PHE A 359 2.10 7.67 -1.15
CA PHE A 359 1.14 8.57 -0.50
C PHE A 359 -0.27 8.00 -0.62
N ASN A 360 -1.06 8.09 0.44
CA ASN A 360 -2.47 7.72 0.38
C ASN A 360 -3.31 8.84 -0.30
N PRO A 361 -4.61 8.61 -0.59
CA PRO A 361 -5.47 9.62 -1.23
C PRO A 361 -5.58 10.96 -0.49
N SER A 362 -5.24 11.01 0.81
CA SER A 362 -5.23 12.24 1.61
C SER A 362 -3.89 13.01 1.57
N GLY A 363 -2.91 12.56 0.78
CA GLY A 363 -1.59 13.18 0.72
C GLY A 363 -0.65 12.79 1.87
N LYS A 364 -1.01 11.78 2.68
CA LYS A 364 -0.15 11.30 3.76
C LYS A 364 0.83 10.26 3.21
N LYS A 365 2.14 10.49 3.42
CA LYS A 365 3.17 9.47 3.20
C LYS A 365 2.91 8.25 4.11
N ILE A 366 2.78 7.08 3.51
CA ILE A 366 2.47 5.82 4.21
C ILE A 366 3.55 4.74 4.05
N LEU A 367 4.38 4.82 3.02
CA LEU A 367 5.45 3.87 2.76
C LEU A 367 6.59 4.56 2.01
N HIS A 368 7.80 4.02 2.16
CA HIS A 368 8.93 4.34 1.30
C HIS A 368 9.70 3.03 1.04
N ILE A 369 9.98 2.77 -0.23
CA ILE A 369 10.66 1.58 -0.74
C ILE A 369 12.04 2.04 -1.21
N PRO A 370 13.13 1.71 -0.48
CA PRO A 370 14.47 2.05 -0.92
C PRO A 370 14.85 1.21 -2.14
N VAL A 371 15.43 1.86 -3.15
CA VAL A 371 15.96 1.21 -4.36
C VAL A 371 17.46 1.51 -4.40
N PRO A 372 18.35 0.50 -4.54
CA PRO A 372 19.80 0.68 -4.43
C PRO A 372 20.42 1.26 -5.72
N GLN A 373 19.93 2.43 -6.15
CA GLN A 373 20.37 3.16 -7.34
C GLN A 373 20.34 4.66 -7.05
N ASP A 374 21.14 5.44 -7.80
CA ASP A 374 21.23 6.90 -7.61
C ASP A 374 19.93 7.63 -7.99
N TRP A 375 19.12 7.05 -8.87
CA TRP A 375 17.83 7.60 -9.30
C TRP A 375 16.84 6.50 -9.67
N THR A 376 15.61 6.65 -9.22
CA THR A 376 14.46 5.86 -9.67
C THR A 376 13.66 6.71 -10.64
N ALA A 377 13.64 6.32 -11.91
CA ALA A 377 13.00 7.10 -12.96
C ALA A 377 11.49 6.91 -12.92
N ASN A 378 11.00 5.67 -12.95
CA ASN A 378 9.58 5.43 -13.16
C ASN A 378 9.13 4.09 -12.56
N VAL A 379 7.81 3.87 -12.47
CA VAL A 379 7.21 2.77 -11.74
C VAL A 379 5.86 2.39 -12.34
N THR A 380 5.54 1.10 -12.38
CA THR A 380 4.21 0.62 -12.80
C THR A 380 3.85 -0.68 -12.11
N PHE A 381 2.57 -1.03 -12.05
CA PHE A 381 2.13 -2.36 -11.65
C PHE A 381 2.03 -3.28 -12.87
N GLY A 382 2.48 -4.52 -12.71
CA GLY A 382 2.53 -5.51 -13.77
C GLY A 382 2.27 -6.93 -13.30
N GLY A 383 2.44 -7.86 -14.22
CA GLY A 383 2.09 -9.26 -14.06
C GLY A 383 0.59 -9.53 -14.18
N LYS A 384 0.21 -10.80 -14.28
CA LYS A 384 -1.17 -11.21 -14.60
C LYS A 384 -2.22 -10.71 -13.59
N GLU A 385 -1.84 -10.56 -12.33
CA GLU A 385 -2.70 -10.03 -11.26
C GLU A 385 -2.48 -8.54 -10.98
N GLN A 386 -1.59 -7.87 -11.70
CA GLN A 386 -1.13 -6.50 -11.43
C GLN A 386 -0.61 -6.30 -9.99
N LYS A 387 -0.09 -7.35 -9.33
CA LYS A 387 0.41 -7.31 -7.95
C LYS A 387 1.93 -7.20 -7.84
N THR A 388 2.62 -7.12 -8.96
CA THR A 388 4.07 -6.93 -8.99
C THR A 388 4.35 -5.48 -9.33
N LEU A 389 5.01 -4.76 -8.44
CA LEU A 389 5.50 -3.40 -8.72
C LEU A 389 6.80 -3.52 -9.53
N PHE A 390 6.84 -2.95 -10.73
CA PHE A 390 8.01 -2.84 -11.58
C PHE A 390 8.59 -1.43 -11.46
N ILE A 391 9.90 -1.33 -11.31
CA ILE A 391 10.59 -0.06 -11.04
C ILE A 391 11.76 0.07 -12.01
N THR A 392 11.78 1.12 -12.82
CA THR A 392 12.94 1.48 -13.65
C THR A 392 13.83 2.44 -12.87
N ALA A 393 15.07 2.05 -12.63
CA ALA A 393 16.01 2.83 -11.83
C ALA A 393 17.41 2.75 -12.43
N MET A 394 17.91 3.90 -12.90
CA MET A 394 19.17 4.03 -13.63
C MET A 394 19.29 2.95 -14.71
N ASN A 395 20.23 2.02 -14.55
CA ASN A 395 20.58 0.99 -15.53
C ASN A 395 19.85 -0.34 -15.34
N SER A 396 18.79 -0.39 -14.52
CA SER A 396 18.17 -1.64 -14.10
C SER A 396 16.64 -1.56 -14.01
N LEU A 397 16.00 -2.72 -14.18
CA LEU A 397 14.60 -2.98 -13.86
C LEU A 397 14.52 -3.82 -12.58
N TYR A 398 13.71 -3.38 -11.63
CA TYR A 398 13.44 -4.10 -10.38
C TYR A 398 11.97 -4.54 -10.28
N THR A 399 11.72 -5.54 -9.45
CA THR A 399 10.37 -5.95 -9.03
C THR A 399 10.21 -6.08 -7.53
N LEU A 400 8.98 -5.86 -7.05
CA LEU A 400 8.57 -6.11 -5.67
C LEU A 400 7.14 -6.64 -5.62
N GLU A 401 6.89 -7.70 -4.84
CA GLU A 401 5.55 -8.26 -4.64
C GLU A 401 4.71 -7.43 -3.66
N MET A 402 3.48 -7.11 -4.06
CA MET A 402 2.56 -6.22 -3.34
C MET A 402 1.27 -6.96 -2.96
N ASN A 403 0.70 -6.62 -1.80
CA ASN A 403 -0.67 -7.06 -1.41
C ASN A 403 -1.76 -6.22 -2.09
N VAL A 404 -1.36 -5.16 -2.79
CA VAL A 404 -2.24 -4.34 -3.60
C VAL A 404 -1.99 -4.60 -5.08
N HIS A 405 -3.02 -4.36 -5.89
CA HIS A 405 -2.88 -4.38 -7.35
C HIS A 405 -2.99 -2.97 -7.93
N GLY A 406 -2.34 -2.78 -9.07
CA GLY A 406 -2.44 -1.59 -9.90
C GLY A 406 -3.82 -1.37 -10.48
N VAL A 407 -3.96 -0.22 -11.15
CA VAL A 407 -5.16 0.13 -11.89
C VAL A 407 -4.80 0.39 -13.35
N ARG A 408 -5.67 -0.06 -14.26
CA ARG A 408 -5.61 0.23 -15.69
C ARG A 408 -6.93 0.81 -16.15
#